data_AF-A0A653D1K1-F1
#
_entry.id   AF-A0A653D1K1-F1
#
_cell.length_a   1.000
_cell.length_b   1.000
_cell.length_c   1.000
_cell.angle_alpha   90.00
_cell.angle_beta   90.00
_cell.angle_gamma   90.00
#
_symmetry.space_group_name_H-M   'P 1'
#
loop_
_entity.id
_entity.type
_entity.pdbx_description
1 polymer ?
#
loop_
_entity_poly.entity_id
_entity_poly.type
_entity_poly.pdbx_seq_one_letter_code
_entity_poly.pdbx_strand_id
1 'polypeptide(L)'
;RIGARKRWKEKQFFLYGKWTEFLKCTDNNSYEEYMKGNGSKQQTTNSKYQKSPNDSPSHASKKVLQKLGSLKLSSFKSMSVAESMDEPSEIPENSVPRSESTYSIDIPNSTLIWKVNPRPPQSSDYYQFTEFAMSLNEIERDMQKNLCPTDSRLRPDIRKLEQGDIDGAAIEKNRLEEKQRSANKSMKSKKVEWKPRWFDQGTNPYNKQEDWIFNGKYWNRQYTDPEIF
;
A
#
# COMPACT_ATOMS: atom_id res chain seq x y z
N ARG A 1 -30.61 -35.23 -17.49
CA ARG A 1 -29.58 -35.00 -16.46
C ARG A 1 -28.32 -34.48 -17.16
N ILE A 2 -28.09 -33.17 -17.18
CA ILE A 2 -26.89 -32.58 -17.79
C ILE A 2 -25.78 -32.65 -16.74
N GLY A 3 -24.78 -33.49 -16.98
CA GLY A 3 -23.69 -33.74 -16.04
C GLY A 3 -22.85 -32.50 -15.80
N ALA A 4 -22.58 -32.21 -14.52
CA ALA A 4 -21.65 -31.16 -14.12
C ALA A 4 -20.25 -31.49 -14.67
N ARG A 5 -19.77 -30.69 -15.65
CA ARG A 5 -18.38 -30.77 -16.11
C ARG A 5 -17.47 -30.35 -14.95
N LYS A 6 -16.76 -31.32 -14.37
CA LYS A 6 -15.65 -31.08 -13.45
C LYS A 6 -14.64 -30.17 -14.17
N ARG A 7 -14.52 -28.91 -13.74
CA ARG A 7 -13.45 -28.02 -14.19
C ARG A 7 -12.14 -28.52 -13.59
N TRP A 8 -11.33 -29.19 -14.38
CA TRP A 8 -9.95 -29.50 -14.00
C TRP A 8 -9.15 -28.19 -14.05
N LYS A 9 -8.46 -27.86 -12.95
CA LYS A 9 -7.51 -26.76 -12.90
C LYS A 9 -6.13 -27.36 -13.15
N GLU A 10 -5.55 -27.04 -14.30
CA GLU A 10 -4.19 -27.43 -14.64
C GLU A 10 -3.21 -26.31 -14.21
N LYS A 11 -2.12 -26.68 -13.54
CA LYS A 11 -1.07 -25.74 -13.16
C LYS A 11 -0.14 -25.56 -14.35
N GLN A 12 -0.22 -24.41 -15.01
CA GLN A 12 0.61 -24.12 -16.18
C GLN A 12 1.99 -23.58 -15.79
N PHE A 13 2.02 -22.64 -14.84
CA PHE A 13 3.24 -21.97 -14.42
C PHE A 13 3.38 -21.96 -12.90
N PHE A 14 4.62 -22.05 -12.44
CA PHE A 14 5.00 -21.78 -11.06
C PHE A 14 5.52 -20.35 -10.95
N LEU A 15 4.86 -19.53 -10.13
CA LEU A 15 5.23 -18.14 -9.86
C LEU A 15 6.02 -18.07 -8.56
N TYR A 16 7.17 -17.38 -8.58
CA TYR A 16 8.01 -17.21 -7.42
C TYR A 16 8.75 -15.87 -7.44
N GLY A 17 9.46 -15.57 -6.35
CA GLY A 17 10.15 -14.30 -6.15
C GLY A 17 9.57 -13.53 -4.97
N LYS A 18 10.18 -12.38 -4.68
CA LYS A 18 9.79 -11.51 -3.58
C LYS A 18 8.95 -10.38 -4.15
N TRP A 19 7.65 -10.34 -3.82
CA TRP A 19 6.70 -9.38 -4.40
C TRP A 19 7.09 -7.90 -4.24
N THR A 20 7.99 -7.56 -3.31
CA THR A 20 8.55 -6.20 -3.15
C THR A 20 9.78 -5.91 -4.00
N GLU A 21 10.32 -6.91 -4.72
CA GLU A 21 11.56 -6.81 -5.48
C GLU A 21 11.44 -7.35 -6.91
N PHE A 22 10.96 -8.59 -7.07
CA PHE A 22 10.77 -9.20 -8.38
C PHE A 22 9.78 -10.37 -8.35
N LEU A 23 9.22 -10.68 -9.52
CA LEU A 23 8.43 -11.86 -9.78
C LEU A 23 8.97 -12.56 -11.03
N LYS A 24 9.27 -13.85 -10.90
CA LYS A 24 9.65 -14.75 -11.99
C LYS A 24 8.62 -15.86 -12.11
N CYS A 25 8.40 -16.37 -13.31
CA CYS A 25 7.69 -17.64 -13.50
C CYS A 25 8.54 -18.65 -14.24
N THR A 26 8.22 -19.92 -14.08
CA THR A 26 8.75 -21.02 -14.89
C THR A 26 7.61 -21.99 -15.18
N ASP A 27 7.74 -22.80 -16.22
CA ASP A 27 6.75 -23.83 -16.52
C ASP A 27 6.73 -24.90 -15.41
N ASN A 28 5.59 -25.58 -15.28
CA ASN A 28 5.42 -26.57 -14.20
C ASN A 28 6.43 -27.74 -14.29
N ASN A 29 6.86 -28.14 -15.48
CA ASN A 29 7.80 -29.26 -15.64
C ASN A 29 9.19 -28.87 -15.12
N SER A 30 9.69 -27.69 -15.50
CA SER A 30 10.96 -27.14 -15.01
C SER A 30 10.97 -26.98 -13.49
N TYR A 31 9.84 -26.58 -12.89
CA TYR A 31 9.70 -26.53 -11.44
C TYR A 31 9.75 -27.93 -10.80
N GLU A 32 9.03 -28.91 -11.35
CA GLU A 32 9.02 -30.27 -10.81
C GLU A 32 10.39 -30.95 -10.91
N GLU A 33 11.10 -30.77 -12.02
CA GLU A 33 12.48 -31.25 -12.20
C GLU A 33 13.43 -30.63 -11.18
N TYR A 34 13.34 -29.31 -10.99
CA TYR A 34 14.11 -28.60 -9.97
C TYR A 34 13.83 -29.16 -8.56
N MET A 35 12.57 -29.41 -8.21
CA MET A 35 12.21 -29.97 -6.91
C MET A 35 12.71 -31.42 -6.71
N LYS A 36 12.72 -32.24 -7.78
CA LYS A 36 13.26 -33.61 -7.74
C LYS A 36 14.78 -33.62 -7.58
N GLY A 37 15.50 -32.73 -8.28
CA GLY A 37 16.96 -32.62 -8.21
C GLY A 37 17.50 -31.97 -6.93
N ASN A 38 16.74 -31.05 -6.34
CA ASN A 38 17.17 -30.28 -5.16
C ASN A 38 16.50 -30.73 -3.85
N GLY A 39 15.64 -31.76 -3.89
CA GLY A 39 14.82 -32.24 -2.78
C GLY A 39 15.61 -32.71 -1.54
N SER A 40 16.87 -33.10 -1.69
CA SER A 40 17.74 -33.54 -0.58
C SER A 40 18.33 -32.39 0.24
N LYS A 41 18.38 -31.15 -0.30
CA LYS A 41 18.99 -29.99 0.38
C LYS A 41 17.99 -29.14 1.18
N GLN A 42 16.69 -29.34 0.99
CA GLN A 42 15.64 -28.58 1.70
C GLN A 42 14.99 -29.35 2.87
N GLN A 43 15.16 -30.67 2.98
CA GLN A 43 14.57 -31.44 4.09
C GLN A 43 15.16 -31.11 5.46
N THR A 44 16.41 -30.64 5.54
CA THR A 44 17.03 -30.25 6.82
C THR A 44 16.57 -28.89 7.34
N THR A 45 15.94 -28.04 6.52
CA THR A 45 15.42 -26.74 6.95
C THR A 45 13.91 -26.73 7.18
N ASN A 46 13.17 -27.67 6.58
CA ASN A 46 11.70 -27.72 6.71
C ASN A 46 11.20 -28.46 7.96
N SER A 47 12.04 -29.22 8.68
CA SER A 47 11.58 -29.99 9.86
C SER A 47 11.35 -29.15 11.13
N LYS A 48 11.68 -27.84 11.12
CA LYS A 48 11.47 -26.95 12.29
C LYS A 48 10.36 -25.90 12.14
N TYR A 49 9.65 -25.84 11.01
CA TYR A 49 8.59 -24.86 10.80
C TYR A 49 7.23 -25.53 10.56
N GLN A 50 6.63 -26.04 11.63
CA GLN A 50 5.17 -26.09 11.72
C GLN A 50 4.68 -24.65 11.96
N LYS A 51 4.11 -24.04 10.92
CA LYS A 51 3.63 -22.65 10.95
C LYS A 51 2.16 -22.63 11.34
N SER A 52 1.84 -22.02 12.49
CA SER A 52 0.47 -21.65 12.87
C SER A 52 -0.10 -20.63 11.86
N PRO A 53 -1.43 -20.57 11.62
CA PRO A 53 -1.99 -19.92 10.43
C PRO A 53 -2.01 -18.38 10.44
N ASN A 54 -1.39 -17.71 11.41
CA ASN A 54 -1.69 -16.29 11.67
C ASN A 54 -0.51 -15.30 11.66
N ASP A 55 0.68 -15.67 11.19
CA ASP A 55 1.78 -14.71 11.08
C ASP A 55 1.84 -14.03 9.70
N SER A 56 1.37 -12.78 9.65
CA SER A 56 1.65 -11.84 8.57
C SER A 56 3.07 -11.29 8.69
N PRO A 57 3.90 -11.27 7.62
CA PRO A 57 5.23 -10.68 7.69
C PRO A 57 5.12 -9.15 7.71
N SER A 58 5.12 -8.57 8.91
CA SER A 58 5.21 -7.13 9.13
C SER A 58 6.64 -6.64 8.88
N HIS A 59 6.91 -6.24 7.63
CA HIS A 59 8.11 -5.48 7.28
C HIS A 59 7.73 -4.07 6.79
N ALA A 60 7.07 -3.30 7.66
CA ALA A 60 7.45 -1.90 7.79
C ALA A 60 8.75 -1.87 8.60
N SER A 61 9.77 -1.18 8.11
CA SER A 61 11.03 -1.02 8.86
C SER A 61 10.74 -0.39 10.22
N LYS A 62 11.00 -1.12 11.31
CA LYS A 62 10.82 -0.67 12.71
C LYS A 62 11.79 0.46 13.14
N LYS A 63 12.27 1.28 12.20
CA LYS A 63 13.10 2.47 12.45
C LYS A 63 12.45 3.80 12.00
N VAL A 64 11.15 3.82 11.68
CA VAL A 64 10.44 5.05 11.26
C VAL A 64 9.49 5.62 12.34
N LEU A 65 9.44 5.03 13.53
CA LEU A 65 8.53 5.48 14.62
C LEU A 65 9.25 6.09 15.83
N GLN A 66 10.39 6.75 15.61
CA GLN A 66 11.03 7.63 16.62
C GLN A 66 11.46 8.97 16.00
N LYS A 67 10.52 9.68 15.38
CA LYS A 67 10.61 11.16 15.24
C LYS A 67 9.26 11.87 15.09
N LEU A 68 8.18 11.25 15.56
CA LEU A 68 6.87 11.89 15.70
C LEU A 68 6.44 11.81 17.17
N GLY A 69 7.07 12.64 18.00
CA GLY A 69 6.56 12.92 19.32
C GLY A 69 5.34 13.83 19.22
N SER A 70 4.23 13.40 19.83
CA SER A 70 2.99 14.16 20.04
C SER A 70 2.01 14.27 18.87
N LEU A 71 1.38 13.15 18.51
CA LEU A 71 -0.03 13.13 18.15
C LEU A 71 -0.72 12.00 18.93
N LYS A 72 -1.28 12.33 20.10
CA LYS A 72 -2.21 11.44 20.79
C LYS A 72 -3.52 11.41 19.99
N LEU A 73 -3.68 10.41 19.12
CA LEU A 73 -5.03 10.01 18.69
C LEU A 73 -5.64 9.12 19.77
N SER A 74 -6.83 9.52 20.19
CA SER A 74 -7.72 8.79 21.09
C SER A 74 -8.17 7.45 20.50
N SER A 75 -7.81 6.38 21.22
CA SER A 75 -8.57 5.15 21.49
C SER A 75 -9.41 4.52 20.38
N PHE A 76 -8.82 3.55 19.69
CA PHE A 76 -9.54 2.31 19.37
C PHE A 76 -9.42 1.37 20.57
N LYS A 77 -10.54 1.12 21.23
CA LYS A 77 -10.66 0.18 22.36
C LYS A 77 -10.95 -1.21 21.81
N SER A 78 -9.97 -2.11 21.87
CA SER A 78 -10.15 -3.54 22.08
C SER A 78 -8.80 -4.19 22.40
N MET A 79 -8.52 -4.34 23.70
CA MET A 79 -7.55 -5.27 24.25
C MET A 79 -8.11 -5.83 25.56
N SER A 80 -8.13 -7.15 25.65
CA SER A 80 -7.48 -7.87 26.75
C SER A 80 -6.64 -8.95 26.04
N VAL A 81 -5.33 -9.02 26.25
CA VAL A 81 -4.70 -9.64 27.41
C VAL A 81 -3.33 -8.99 27.67
N ALA A 82 -2.96 -9.05 28.94
CA ALA A 82 -1.97 -8.28 29.67
C ALA A 82 -0.49 -8.58 29.36
N GLU A 83 0.31 -7.68 29.94
CA GLU A 83 1.76 -7.50 29.92
C GLU A 83 2.60 -8.71 30.35
N SER A 84 3.85 -8.73 29.88
CA SER A 84 5.00 -8.77 30.79
C SER A 84 6.22 -8.08 30.16
N MET A 85 6.88 -7.27 30.98
CA MET A 85 8.14 -6.57 30.76
C MET A 85 9.31 -7.55 30.68
N ASP A 86 10.27 -7.30 29.80
CA ASP A 86 11.67 -7.69 30.03
C ASP A 86 12.65 -6.73 29.31
N GLU A 87 13.73 -6.40 30.01
CA GLU A 87 14.82 -5.49 29.67
C GLU A 87 15.67 -5.94 28.46
N PRO A 88 16.39 -5.03 27.76
CA PRO A 88 17.16 -5.39 26.58
C PRO A 88 18.57 -5.88 26.95
N SER A 89 18.85 -7.17 26.74
CA SER A 89 20.21 -7.69 26.71
C SER A 89 20.87 -7.38 25.37
N GLU A 90 22.07 -6.80 25.42
CA GLU A 90 22.92 -6.49 24.26
C GLU A 90 23.22 -7.76 23.45
N ILE A 91 22.90 -7.74 22.14
CA ILE A 91 23.21 -8.84 21.22
C ILE A 91 24.48 -8.44 20.43
N PRO A 92 25.56 -9.25 20.44
CA PRO A 92 26.81 -8.92 19.78
C PRO A 92 26.69 -8.90 18.25
N GLU A 93 27.59 -8.12 17.64
CA GLU A 93 27.67 -7.67 16.25
C GLU A 93 27.98 -8.78 15.22
N ASN A 94 27.47 -9.99 15.40
CA ASN A 94 27.58 -11.12 14.46
C ASN A 94 26.25 -11.87 14.33
N SER A 95 25.17 -11.13 14.04
CA SER A 95 23.88 -11.76 13.74
C SER A 95 23.92 -12.45 12.38
N VAL A 96 23.91 -13.78 12.44
CA VAL A 96 23.68 -14.79 11.40
C VAL A 96 22.83 -14.26 10.21
N PRO A 97 23.20 -14.55 8.94
CA PRO A 97 22.39 -14.16 7.79
C PRO A 97 20.97 -14.73 7.94
N ARG A 98 19.97 -13.85 8.03
CA ARG A 98 18.56 -14.26 7.89
C ARG A 98 18.42 -14.90 6.52
N SER A 99 18.07 -16.18 6.50
CA SER A 99 17.98 -17.02 5.31
C SER A 99 17.18 -16.36 4.17
N GLU A 100 17.84 -16.00 3.08
CA GLU A 100 17.25 -15.59 1.78
C GLU A 100 16.59 -16.77 1.01
N SER A 101 16.33 -17.89 1.66
CA SER A 101 16.27 -19.19 0.98
C SER A 101 14.92 -19.54 0.31
N THR A 102 13.91 -18.67 0.37
CA THR A 102 12.63 -18.91 -0.38
C THR A 102 12.51 -18.03 -1.63
N TYR A 103 13.26 -16.92 -1.70
CA TYR A 103 13.08 -15.94 -2.76
C TYR A 103 14.20 -15.96 -3.80
N SER A 104 15.36 -16.54 -3.46
CA SER A 104 16.52 -16.64 -4.34
C SER A 104 16.71 -18.05 -4.89
N ILE A 105 15.63 -18.68 -5.36
CA ILE A 105 15.72 -19.94 -6.13
C ILE A 105 15.92 -19.60 -7.60
N ASP A 106 17.00 -20.07 -8.20
CA ASP A 106 17.19 -19.99 -9.65
C ASP A 106 16.70 -21.29 -10.27
N ILE A 107 15.40 -21.35 -10.53
CA ILE A 107 14.79 -22.46 -11.26
C ILE A 107 15.15 -22.30 -12.75
N PRO A 108 15.62 -23.34 -13.45
CA PRO A 108 15.83 -23.30 -14.90
C PRO A 108 14.58 -22.84 -15.67
N ASN A 109 14.80 -22.32 -16.87
CA ASN A 109 13.74 -21.81 -17.77
C ASN A 109 12.85 -20.73 -17.15
N SER A 110 13.33 -20.03 -16.13
CA SER A 110 12.59 -18.95 -15.50
C SER A 110 12.60 -17.68 -16.33
N THR A 111 11.43 -17.05 -16.44
CA THR A 111 11.21 -15.76 -17.07
C THR A 111 10.90 -14.70 -16.02
N LEU A 112 11.57 -13.55 -16.08
CA LEU A 112 11.25 -12.39 -15.25
C LEU A 112 9.96 -11.72 -15.77
N ILE A 113 8.92 -11.65 -14.93
CA ILE A 113 7.64 -11.02 -15.28
C ILE A 113 7.58 -9.57 -14.79
N TRP A 114 8.13 -9.32 -13.60
CA TRP A 114 8.11 -8.00 -13.00
C TRP A 114 9.33 -7.79 -12.11
N LYS A 115 9.83 -6.56 -12.07
CA LYS A 115 10.91 -6.14 -11.18
C LYS A 115 10.62 -4.73 -10.70
N VAL A 116 10.93 -4.46 -9.43
CA VAL A 116 10.84 -3.13 -8.85
C VAL A 116 11.88 -2.21 -9.50
N ASN A 117 11.49 -0.97 -9.77
CA ASN A 117 12.44 0.07 -10.12
C ASN A 117 13.25 0.45 -8.87
N PRO A 118 14.59 0.57 -8.98
CA PRO A 118 15.40 1.09 -7.88
C PRO A 118 14.89 2.46 -7.42
N ARG A 119 14.95 2.72 -6.11
CA ARG A 119 14.63 4.05 -5.59
C ARG A 119 15.76 5.04 -5.91
N PRO A 120 15.45 6.34 -6.07
CA PRO A 120 16.45 7.39 -6.20
C PRO A 120 17.47 7.35 -5.06
N PRO A 121 18.73 7.73 -5.30
CA PRO A 121 19.74 7.81 -4.24
C PRO A 121 19.30 8.67 -3.05
N GLN A 122 18.56 9.76 -3.29
CA GLN A 122 18.09 10.71 -2.28
C GLN A 122 16.79 10.28 -1.59
N SER A 123 16.26 9.09 -1.90
CA SER A 123 15.00 8.58 -1.35
C SER A 123 14.94 8.68 0.18
N SER A 124 16.05 8.45 0.90
CA SER A 124 16.12 8.54 2.37
C SER A 124 15.71 9.91 2.91
N ASP A 125 15.99 10.96 2.15
CA ASP A 125 15.78 12.35 2.55
C ASP A 125 14.35 12.79 2.24
N TYR A 126 13.68 12.08 1.32
CA TYR A 126 12.34 12.35 0.83
C TYR A 126 11.39 11.19 1.15
N TYR A 127 11.27 10.87 2.45
CA TYR A 127 10.28 9.92 2.98
C TYR A 127 10.30 8.51 2.35
N GLN A 128 11.45 8.10 1.83
CA GLN A 128 11.64 6.84 1.12
C GLN A 128 10.79 6.67 -0.15
N PHE A 129 10.45 7.78 -0.79
CA PHE A 129 9.63 7.79 -2.00
C PHE A 129 10.35 7.16 -3.20
N THR A 130 9.55 6.53 -4.07
CA THR A 130 9.94 6.16 -5.43
C THR A 130 9.90 7.40 -6.32
N GLU A 131 10.55 7.36 -7.48
CA GLU A 131 10.42 8.43 -8.50
C GLU A 131 8.96 8.70 -8.85
N PHE A 132 8.16 7.64 -8.98
CA PHE A 132 6.73 7.76 -9.23
C PHE A 132 6.01 8.50 -8.10
N ALA A 133 6.31 8.21 -6.84
CA ALA A 133 5.67 8.90 -5.71
C ALA A 133 6.09 10.37 -5.63
N MET A 134 7.34 10.69 -5.95
CA MET A 134 7.83 12.07 -6.00
C MET A 134 7.09 12.92 -7.05
N SER A 135 6.69 12.34 -8.18
CA SER A 135 5.98 13.09 -9.23
C SER A 135 4.47 13.27 -8.99
N LEU A 136 3.87 12.56 -8.02
CA LEU A 136 2.41 12.62 -7.80
C LEU A 136 1.91 14.02 -7.42
N ASN A 137 2.71 14.78 -6.66
CA ASN A 137 2.31 16.08 -6.13
C ASN A 137 2.88 17.29 -6.91
N GLU A 138 3.63 17.04 -7.99
CA GLU A 138 4.19 18.08 -8.85
C GLU A 138 3.07 18.83 -9.59
N ILE A 139 3.17 20.17 -9.64
CA ILE A 139 2.30 21.03 -10.45
C ILE A 139 3.15 21.67 -11.54
N GLU A 140 2.86 21.31 -12.78
CA GLU A 140 3.44 22.00 -13.94
C GLU A 140 2.72 23.33 -14.22
N ARG A 141 3.43 24.27 -14.86
CA ARG A 141 2.95 25.65 -15.11
C ARG A 141 1.57 25.72 -15.81
N ASP A 142 1.28 24.79 -16.72
CA ASP A 142 0.00 24.76 -17.44
C ASP A 142 -1.05 23.83 -16.81
N MET A 143 -0.66 23.03 -15.82
CA MET A 143 -1.55 22.11 -15.14
C MET A 143 -2.58 22.87 -14.31
N GLN A 144 -2.15 23.92 -13.60
CA GLN A 144 -2.98 24.66 -12.63
C GLN A 144 -4.28 25.22 -13.23
N LYS A 145 -4.26 25.63 -14.51
CA LYS A 145 -5.44 26.16 -15.23
C LYS A 145 -6.52 25.09 -15.45
N ASN A 146 -6.14 23.82 -15.46
CA ASN A 146 -6.99 22.69 -15.81
C ASN A 146 -7.31 21.79 -14.61
N LEU A 147 -6.67 22.01 -13.46
CA LEU A 147 -6.94 21.24 -12.25
C LEU A 147 -8.33 21.57 -11.70
N CYS A 148 -9.00 20.52 -11.24
CA CYS A 148 -10.17 20.70 -10.39
C CYS A 148 -9.73 21.44 -9.11
N PRO A 149 -10.49 22.44 -8.60
CA PRO A 149 -10.18 23.12 -7.35
C PRO A 149 -10.04 22.19 -6.12
N THR A 150 -10.52 20.96 -6.23
CA THR A 150 -10.43 19.92 -5.18
C THR A 150 -9.24 18.97 -5.35
N ASP A 151 -8.40 19.17 -6.38
CA ASP A 151 -7.21 18.36 -6.62
C ASP A 151 -6.23 18.43 -5.45
N SER A 152 -5.69 17.28 -5.03
CA SER A 152 -4.83 17.19 -3.85
C SER A 152 -3.55 18.01 -3.98
N ARG A 153 -3.06 18.28 -5.20
CA ARG A 153 -1.88 19.11 -5.40
C ARG A 153 -2.04 20.55 -4.91
N LEU A 154 -3.29 21.01 -4.84
CA LEU A 154 -3.64 22.35 -4.38
C LEU A 154 -3.82 22.44 -2.85
N ARG A 155 -3.63 21.33 -2.12
CA ARG A 155 -3.71 21.33 -0.65
C ARG A 155 -2.58 22.15 -0.01
N PRO A 156 -2.90 23.24 0.71
CA PRO A 156 -1.88 24.14 1.22
C PRO A 156 -1.05 23.52 2.34
N ASP A 157 -1.63 22.65 3.17
CA ASP A 157 -0.91 21.95 4.24
C ASP A 157 0.15 20.99 3.70
N ILE A 158 -0.20 20.22 2.67
CA ILE A 158 0.74 19.31 1.99
C ILE A 158 1.84 20.10 1.27
N ARG A 159 1.49 21.20 0.60
CA ARG A 159 2.47 22.03 -0.13
C ARG A 159 3.49 22.67 0.81
N LYS A 160 3.05 23.22 1.94
CA LYS A 160 3.95 23.79 2.95
C LYS A 160 4.87 22.71 3.54
N LEU A 161 4.35 21.52 3.81
CA LEU A 161 5.16 20.40 4.29
C LEU A 161 6.24 20.00 3.28
N GLU A 162 5.89 19.91 2.00
CA GLU A 162 6.84 19.60 0.92
C GLU A 162 7.94 20.66 0.77
N GLN A 163 7.62 21.93 1.05
CA GLN A 163 8.57 23.06 1.05
C GLN A 163 9.40 23.15 2.35
N GLY A 164 9.17 22.27 3.33
CA GLY A 164 9.86 22.25 4.61
C GLY A 164 9.29 23.19 5.67
N ASP A 165 8.17 23.88 5.39
CA ASP A 165 7.46 24.74 6.36
C ASP A 165 6.53 23.88 7.24
N ILE A 166 7.11 23.28 8.28
CA ILE A 166 6.40 22.36 9.19
C ILE A 166 5.32 23.07 10.00
N ASP A 167 5.62 24.27 10.51
CA ASP A 167 4.69 25.04 11.35
C ASP A 167 3.51 25.55 10.52
N GLY A 168 3.79 26.10 9.34
CA GLY A 168 2.75 26.54 8.41
C GLY A 168 1.89 25.39 7.93
N ALA A 169 2.46 24.20 7.70
CA ALA A 169 1.70 23.00 7.35
C ALA A 169 0.74 22.58 8.49
N ALA A 170 1.20 22.61 9.74
CA ALA A 170 0.37 22.29 10.90
C ALA A 170 -0.81 23.27 11.07
N ILE A 171 -0.57 24.57 10.86
CA ILE A 171 -1.61 25.61 10.90
C ILE A 171 -2.67 25.35 9.82
N GLU A 172 -2.25 25.14 8.56
CA GLU A 172 -3.18 24.87 7.46
C GLU A 172 -3.95 23.57 7.67
N LYS A 173 -3.29 22.51 8.16
CA LYS A 173 -3.95 21.24 8.48
C LYS A 173 -5.09 21.45 9.46
N ASN A 174 -4.84 22.16 10.57
CA ASN A 174 -5.87 22.45 11.57
C ASN A 174 -7.02 23.27 10.98
N ARG A 175 -6.72 24.29 10.17
CA ARG A 175 -7.73 25.12 9.48
C ARG A 175 -8.62 24.27 8.56
N LEU A 176 -8.03 23.39 7.75
CA LEU A 176 -8.75 22.51 6.82
C LEU A 176 -9.64 21.50 7.55
N GLU A 177 -9.12 20.86 8.60
CA GLU A 177 -9.87 19.88 9.39
C GLU A 177 -11.06 20.54 10.13
N GLU A 178 -10.88 21.74 10.68
CA GLU A 178 -11.96 22.49 11.32
C GLU A 178 -13.01 22.98 10.30
N LYS A 179 -12.57 23.45 9.12
CA LYS A 179 -13.48 23.80 8.01
C LYS A 179 -14.33 22.59 7.59
N GLN A 180 -13.71 21.42 7.44
CA GLN A 180 -14.42 20.17 7.13
C GLN A 180 -15.40 19.77 8.26
N ARG A 181 -14.98 19.86 9.52
CA ARG A 181 -15.80 19.53 10.69
C ARG A 181 -17.04 20.44 10.77
N SER A 182 -16.86 21.74 10.55
CA SER A 182 -17.93 22.73 10.51
C SER A 182 -18.90 22.51 9.35
N ALA A 183 -18.41 22.23 8.14
CA ALA A 183 -19.24 21.90 6.99
C ALA A 183 -20.10 20.65 7.24
N ASN A 184 -19.51 19.59 7.81
CA ASN A 184 -20.22 18.37 8.18
C ASN A 184 -21.30 18.62 9.24
N LYS A 185 -21.02 19.46 10.25
CA LYS A 185 -22.02 19.85 11.26
C LYS A 185 -23.18 20.60 10.64
N SER A 186 -22.90 21.54 9.72
CA SER A 186 -23.92 22.29 8.98
C SER A 186 -24.80 21.38 8.13
N MET A 187 -24.22 20.45 7.36
CA MET A 187 -24.98 19.49 6.55
C MET A 187 -25.89 18.61 7.39
N LYS A 188 -25.40 18.07 8.52
CA LYS A 188 -26.21 17.29 9.46
C LYS A 188 -27.38 18.09 10.02
N SER A 189 -27.15 19.35 10.44
CA SER A 189 -28.23 20.21 10.94
C SER A 189 -29.29 20.52 9.89
N LYS A 190 -28.89 20.64 8.62
CA LYS A 190 -29.79 20.91 7.49
C LYS A 190 -30.41 19.64 6.89
N LYS A 191 -30.08 18.45 7.42
CA LYS A 191 -30.46 17.13 6.87
C LYS A 191 -30.14 16.99 5.37
N VAL A 192 -29.03 17.60 4.94
CA VAL A 192 -28.53 17.49 3.56
C VAL A 192 -27.63 16.27 3.46
N GLU A 193 -27.92 15.38 2.53
CA GLU A 193 -27.10 14.20 2.22
C GLU A 193 -25.87 14.61 1.39
N TRP A 194 -24.69 14.15 1.80
CA TRP A 194 -23.46 14.34 1.02
C TRP A 194 -23.40 13.33 -0.13
N LYS A 195 -23.13 13.82 -1.35
CA LYS A 195 -22.95 12.98 -2.54
C LYS A 195 -21.60 13.26 -3.20
N PRO A 196 -20.77 12.24 -3.46
CA PRO A 196 -19.57 12.39 -4.28
C PRO A 196 -19.91 12.90 -5.67
N ARG A 197 -19.01 13.68 -6.28
CA ARG A 197 -19.28 14.35 -7.57
C ARG A 197 -18.95 13.50 -8.78
N TRP A 198 -17.86 12.75 -8.71
CA TRP A 198 -17.26 12.04 -9.85
C TRP A 198 -17.63 10.57 -9.90
N PHE A 199 -18.26 10.06 -8.85
CA PHE A 199 -18.63 8.66 -8.71
C PHE A 199 -20.03 8.54 -8.16
N ASP A 200 -20.78 7.58 -8.68
CA ASP A 200 -22.12 7.23 -8.23
C ASP A 200 -22.08 5.78 -7.69
N GLN A 201 -22.88 5.49 -6.67
CA GLN A 201 -23.06 4.10 -6.21
C GLN A 201 -23.80 3.30 -7.29
N GLY A 202 -23.30 2.11 -7.60
CA GLY A 202 -23.93 1.23 -8.59
C GLY A 202 -23.46 -0.22 -8.47
N THR A 203 -23.95 -1.09 -9.36
CA THR A 203 -23.57 -2.51 -9.37
C THR A 203 -22.50 -2.76 -10.42
N ASN A 204 -21.37 -3.33 -10.00
CA ASN A 204 -20.29 -3.69 -10.90
C ASN A 204 -20.75 -4.80 -11.88
N PRO A 205 -20.55 -4.61 -13.21
CA PRO A 205 -21.13 -5.49 -14.21
C PRO A 205 -20.55 -6.90 -14.23
N TYR A 206 -19.34 -7.10 -13.68
CA TYR A 206 -18.61 -8.37 -13.75
C TYR A 206 -18.83 -9.27 -12.53
N ASN A 207 -18.81 -8.70 -11.32
CA ASN A 207 -18.94 -9.46 -10.07
C ASN A 207 -20.31 -9.30 -9.40
N LYS A 208 -21.17 -8.40 -9.90
CA LYS A 208 -22.51 -8.09 -9.38
C LYS A 208 -22.53 -7.53 -7.95
N GLN A 209 -21.43 -6.95 -7.47
CA GLN A 209 -21.34 -6.31 -6.16
C GLN A 209 -21.57 -4.80 -6.24
N GLU A 210 -21.94 -4.17 -5.13
CA GLU A 210 -22.01 -2.71 -5.01
C GLU A 210 -20.61 -2.09 -5.12
N ASP A 211 -20.50 -1.00 -5.87
CA ASP A 211 -19.24 -0.33 -6.20
C ASP A 211 -19.45 1.17 -6.44
N TRP A 212 -18.36 1.94 -6.46
CA TRP A 212 -18.36 3.34 -6.86
C TRP A 212 -17.97 3.47 -8.34
N ILE A 213 -18.95 3.78 -9.18
CA ILE A 213 -18.79 3.81 -10.63
C ILE A 213 -18.49 5.24 -11.09
N PHE A 214 -17.42 5.43 -11.84
CA PHE A 214 -17.07 6.71 -12.44
C PHE A 214 -18.18 7.19 -13.38
N ASN A 215 -18.65 8.43 -13.20
CA ASN A 215 -19.80 8.94 -13.93
C ASN A 215 -19.47 9.69 -15.23
N GLY A 216 -18.20 9.71 -15.64
CA GLY A 216 -17.76 10.31 -16.90
C GLY A 216 -17.56 11.83 -16.88
N LYS A 217 -17.93 12.54 -15.80
CA LYS A 217 -18.04 14.01 -15.81
C LYS A 217 -16.73 14.75 -15.52
N TYR A 218 -15.79 14.13 -14.81
CA TYR A 218 -14.56 14.80 -14.34
C TYR A 218 -13.73 15.42 -15.47
N TRP A 219 -13.61 14.71 -16.60
CA TRP A 219 -12.78 15.12 -17.72
C TRP A 219 -13.42 16.19 -18.61
N ASN A 220 -14.69 16.54 -18.39
CA ASN A 220 -15.35 17.65 -19.10
C ASN A 220 -14.88 19.03 -18.60
N ARG A 221 -14.08 19.09 -17.52
CA ARG A 221 -13.48 20.31 -16.94
C ARG A 221 -14.50 21.39 -16.52
N GLN A 222 -15.76 21.02 -16.33
CA GLN A 222 -16.83 21.91 -15.85
C GLN A 222 -16.89 21.87 -14.33
N TYR A 223 -15.94 22.54 -13.68
CA TYR A 223 -15.80 22.54 -12.22
C TYR A 223 -16.66 23.62 -11.58
N THR A 224 -17.75 23.22 -10.92
CA THR A 224 -18.59 24.06 -10.04
C THR A 224 -18.44 23.61 -8.58
N ASP A 225 -17.18 23.38 -8.22
CA ASP A 225 -16.80 22.61 -7.04
C ASP A 225 -16.77 23.46 -5.76
N PRO A 226 -16.96 22.83 -4.60
CA PRO A 226 -16.94 23.54 -3.34
C PRO A 226 -15.50 23.92 -3.02
N GLU A 227 -15.32 25.12 -2.46
CA GLU A 227 -14.04 25.56 -1.94
C GLU A 227 -13.73 24.77 -0.65
N ILE A 228 -12.94 23.70 -0.77
CA ILE A 228 -12.58 22.82 0.35
C ILE A 228 -11.24 23.16 0.99
N PHE A 229 -10.40 23.95 0.30
CA PHE A 229 -9.13 24.45 0.83
C PHE A 229 -9.31 25.81 1.49
#